data_AF-B8ELV3-F1
#
_entry.id   AF-B8ELV3-F1
#
_cell.length_a   1.000
_cell.length_b   1.000
_cell.length_c   1.000
_cell.angle_alpha   90.00
_cell.angle_beta   90.00
_cell.angle_gamma   90.00
#
_symmetry.space_group_name_H-M   'P 1'
#
loop_
_entity.id
_entity.type
_entity.pdbx_description
1 polymer ?
#
loop_
_entity_poly.entity_id
_entity_poly.type
_entity_poly.pdbx_seq_one_letter_code
_entity_poly.pdbx_strand_id
1 'polypeptide(L)'
;MRRMIGVWALLCGSICAGAAQARVKIDVDLSSQTMRVNGDGADYVWPISTARSGYATPRGSYRAQRLERMHYSRKYHMSPMPHSIFFAGGYAIHGTYATGDLGRPASHGCVRLAPGNAALLFALVKGQGADIKIRGSAPVYAARRGEGGRHAQSRHDRAKVAEAYYSTRGFRAQRIMDSWMGHNEWDGWN
;
A
#
# COMPACT_ATOMS: atom_id res chain seq x y z
N MET A 1 -2.81 68.04 -37.08
CA MET A 1 -2.27 66.79 -37.69
C MET A 1 -1.18 66.23 -36.77
N ARG A 2 -1.35 64.97 -36.29
CA ARG A 2 -0.32 64.01 -35.84
C ARG A 2 0.48 64.37 -34.56
N ARG A 3 0.87 63.47 -33.65
CA ARG A 3 0.71 62.02 -33.43
C ARG A 3 1.20 61.77 -31.98
N MET A 4 0.36 61.19 -31.13
CA MET A 4 0.48 59.83 -30.57
C MET A 4 1.51 59.63 -29.45
N ILE A 5 0.96 59.42 -28.26
CA ILE A 5 1.56 59.01 -26.99
C ILE A 5 2.06 57.57 -27.12
N GLY A 6 3.35 57.33 -26.85
CA GLY A 6 3.91 55.98 -26.75
C GLY A 6 3.62 55.38 -25.37
N VAL A 7 2.65 54.46 -25.30
CA VAL A 7 2.35 53.69 -24.09
C VAL A 7 3.37 52.57 -23.96
N TRP A 8 4.09 52.58 -22.84
CA TRP A 8 4.97 51.50 -22.39
C TRP A 8 4.15 50.25 -22.07
N ALA A 9 4.24 49.22 -22.91
CA ALA A 9 3.69 47.90 -22.62
C ALA A 9 4.70 47.10 -21.79
N LEU A 10 4.63 47.24 -20.46
CA LEU A 10 5.22 46.27 -19.54
C LEU A 10 4.37 45.00 -19.59
N LEU A 11 4.82 44.03 -20.39
CA LEU A 11 4.29 42.67 -20.38
C LEU A 11 4.56 42.06 -19.00
N CYS A 12 3.51 41.98 -18.18
CA CYS A 12 3.52 41.27 -16.92
C CYS A 12 3.48 39.75 -17.24
N GLY A 13 4.65 39.11 -17.24
CA GLY A 13 4.78 37.67 -17.41
C GLY A 13 4.24 36.93 -16.19
N SER A 14 2.99 36.46 -16.26
CA SER A 14 2.43 35.55 -15.25
C SER A 14 3.06 34.17 -15.40
N ILE A 15 4.10 33.89 -14.61
CA ILE A 15 4.61 32.53 -14.42
C ILE A 15 3.60 31.79 -13.53
N CYS A 16 2.70 31.03 -14.15
CA CYS A 16 1.92 30.02 -13.43
C CYS A 16 2.86 28.88 -13.04
N ALA A 17 3.57 29.01 -11.91
CA ALA A 17 4.23 27.89 -11.27
C ALA A 17 3.15 26.94 -10.74
N GLY A 18 2.84 25.88 -11.49
CA GLY A 18 1.94 24.83 -11.04
C GLY A 18 2.47 24.25 -9.73
N ALA A 19 1.67 24.32 -8.66
CA ALA A 19 2.03 23.72 -7.38
C ALA A 19 2.29 22.22 -7.57
N ALA A 20 3.52 21.78 -7.34
CA ALA A 20 3.85 20.37 -7.32
C ALA A 20 3.05 19.72 -6.18
N GLN A 21 1.97 19.01 -6.50
CA GLN A 21 1.20 18.31 -5.49
C GLN A 21 2.08 17.21 -4.87
N ALA A 22 2.28 17.28 -3.56
CA ALA A 22 2.97 16.24 -2.80
C ALA A 22 2.21 14.93 -2.96
N ARG A 23 2.88 13.90 -3.47
CA ARG A 23 2.32 12.55 -3.66
C ARG A 23 2.79 11.64 -2.55
N VAL A 24 1.94 10.67 -2.19
CA VAL A 24 2.31 9.61 -1.26
C VAL A 24 3.46 8.80 -1.86
N LYS A 25 4.58 8.68 -1.15
CA LYS A 25 5.70 7.82 -1.52
C LYS A 25 5.54 6.48 -0.82
N ILE A 26 5.47 5.41 -1.61
CA ILE A 26 5.29 4.04 -1.12
C ILE A 26 6.53 3.24 -1.55
N ASP A 27 7.34 2.81 -0.59
CA ASP A 27 8.50 1.94 -0.83
C ASP A 27 8.21 0.54 -0.32
N VAL A 28 8.16 -0.42 -1.23
CA VAL A 28 7.92 -1.84 -0.96
C VAL A 28 9.24 -2.59 -1.08
N ASP A 29 9.65 -3.20 0.03
CA ASP A 29 10.83 -4.04 0.11
C ASP A 29 10.44 -5.51 0.19
N LEU A 30 10.64 -6.22 -0.91
CA LEU A 30 10.31 -7.63 -1.01
C LEU A 30 11.19 -8.50 -0.09
N SER A 31 12.42 -8.09 0.20
CA SER A 31 13.36 -8.87 0.99
C SER A 31 12.99 -8.87 2.46
N SER A 32 12.62 -7.69 2.99
CA SER A 32 12.19 -7.55 4.38
C SER A 32 10.69 -7.76 4.59
N GLN A 33 9.90 -7.90 3.51
CA GLN A 33 8.43 -7.93 3.57
C GLN A 33 7.88 -6.72 4.35
N THR A 34 8.38 -5.54 4.01
CA THR A 34 7.90 -4.27 4.59
C THR A 34 7.48 -3.28 3.51
N MET A 35 6.56 -2.39 3.90
CA MET A 35 6.18 -1.22 3.12
C MET A 35 6.42 0.02 3.98
N ARG A 36 7.18 0.98 3.46
CA ARG A 36 7.29 2.32 4.01
C ARG A 36 6.37 3.26 3.25
N VAL A 37 5.66 4.12 3.97
CA VAL A 37 4.73 5.09 3.38
C VAL A 37 5.01 6.45 3.96
N ASN A 38 5.38 7.38 3.09
CA ASN A 38 5.51 8.78 3.42
C ASN A 38 4.42 9.59 2.71
N GLY A 39 3.57 10.27 3.47
CA GLY A 39 2.47 11.07 2.94
C GLY A 39 1.86 11.92 4.05
N ASP A 40 1.44 13.14 3.71
CA ASP A 40 0.82 14.08 4.66
C ASP A 40 1.68 14.37 5.92
N GLY A 41 3.01 14.45 5.75
CA GLY A 41 3.95 14.66 6.86
C GLY A 41 4.11 13.48 7.82
N ALA A 42 3.46 12.35 7.55
CA ALA A 42 3.57 11.12 8.33
C ALA A 42 4.48 10.08 7.63
N ASP A 43 5.16 9.28 8.43
CA ASP A 43 5.96 8.12 8.00
C ASP A 43 5.44 6.86 8.69
N TYR A 44 5.10 5.85 7.89
CA TYR A 44 4.59 4.56 8.34
C TYR A 44 5.49 3.44 7.84
N VAL A 45 5.65 2.40 8.65
CA VAL A 45 6.32 1.16 8.25
C VAL A 45 5.42 0.00 8.59
N TRP A 46 4.88 -0.70 7.59
CA TRP A 46 3.94 -1.81 7.77
C TRP A 46 4.52 -3.15 7.32
N PRO A 47 4.23 -4.25 8.04
CA PRO A 47 4.47 -5.59 7.50
C PRO A 47 3.52 -5.85 6.32
N ILE A 48 4.04 -6.49 5.28
CA ILE A 48 3.28 -6.84 4.07
C ILE A 48 3.39 -8.32 3.77
N SER A 49 2.55 -8.80 2.85
CA SER A 49 2.72 -10.12 2.27
C SER A 49 2.65 -10.06 0.74
N THR A 50 3.75 -10.45 0.08
CA THR A 50 3.90 -10.42 -1.38
C THR A 50 3.93 -11.82 -1.98
N ALA A 51 4.32 -11.93 -3.25
CA ALA A 51 4.29 -13.20 -4.00
C ALA A 51 5.06 -14.34 -3.33
N ARG A 52 4.42 -15.49 -3.15
CA ARG A 52 5.06 -16.75 -2.74
C ARG A 52 5.88 -17.37 -3.87
N SER A 53 6.66 -18.41 -3.54
CA SER A 53 7.38 -19.20 -4.54
C SER A 53 6.45 -19.65 -5.68
N GLY A 54 6.94 -19.58 -6.93
CA GLY A 54 6.15 -19.82 -8.14
C GLY A 54 5.37 -18.60 -8.65
N TYR A 55 5.36 -17.48 -7.93
CA TYR A 55 4.73 -16.22 -8.33
C TYR A 55 5.72 -15.05 -8.21
N ALA A 56 5.41 -13.93 -8.86
CA ALA A 56 6.22 -12.71 -8.80
C ALA A 56 5.37 -11.47 -8.48
N THR A 57 5.90 -10.63 -7.59
CA THR A 57 5.47 -9.24 -7.44
C THR A 57 6.37 -8.40 -8.34
N PRO A 58 5.84 -7.68 -9.34
CA PRO A 58 6.67 -7.01 -10.33
C PRO A 58 7.44 -5.86 -9.69
N ARG A 59 8.76 -5.88 -9.84
CA ARG A 59 9.67 -4.83 -9.34
C ARG A 59 9.61 -3.63 -10.27
N GLY A 60 9.94 -2.44 -9.78
CA GLY A 60 9.96 -1.23 -10.61
C GLY A 60 9.44 0.01 -9.90
N SER A 61 9.19 1.04 -10.69
CA SER A 61 8.54 2.27 -10.24
C SER A 61 7.19 2.38 -10.95
N TYR A 62 6.14 2.67 -10.18
CA TYR A 62 4.76 2.69 -10.66
C TYR A 62 4.03 3.93 -10.13
N ARG A 63 2.90 4.25 -10.76
CA ARG A 63 1.90 5.19 -10.25
C ARG A 63 0.65 4.39 -9.87
N ALA A 64 -0.13 4.91 -8.92
CA ALA A 64 -1.50 4.40 -8.74
C ALA A 64 -2.30 4.66 -10.02
N GLN A 65 -2.92 3.62 -10.56
CA GLN A 65 -3.70 3.66 -11.80
C GLN A 65 -5.20 3.71 -11.53
N ARG A 66 -5.66 2.92 -10.56
CA ARG A 66 -7.08 2.78 -10.24
C ARG A 66 -7.26 2.43 -8.77
N LEU A 67 -8.30 3.02 -8.17
CA LEU A 67 -8.66 2.84 -6.79
C LEU A 67 -10.04 2.18 -6.71
N GLU A 68 -10.14 1.05 -6.01
CA GLU A 68 -11.41 0.39 -5.72
C GLU A 68 -11.54 0.15 -4.22
N ARG A 69 -12.62 0.66 -3.61
CA ARG A 69 -12.89 0.42 -2.19
C ARG A 69 -13.06 -1.08 -1.90
N MET A 70 -13.69 -1.81 -2.82
CA MET A 70 -13.81 -3.25 -2.76
C MET A 70 -13.62 -3.83 -4.16
N HIS A 71 -12.71 -4.79 -4.29
CA HIS A 71 -12.50 -5.54 -5.52
C HIS A 71 -12.62 -7.04 -5.24
N TYR A 72 -13.15 -7.79 -6.19
CA TYR A 72 -13.22 -9.25 -6.12
C TYR A 72 -12.45 -9.86 -7.29
N SER A 73 -11.37 -10.57 -6.97
CA SER A 73 -10.50 -11.14 -8.01
C SER A 73 -11.12 -12.39 -8.63
N ARG A 74 -11.65 -12.26 -9.85
CA ARG A 74 -12.16 -13.40 -10.64
C ARG A 74 -11.11 -14.49 -10.87
N LYS A 75 -9.84 -14.09 -11.06
CA LYS A 75 -8.70 -15.01 -11.23
C LYS A 75 -8.42 -15.86 -9.99
N TYR A 76 -8.87 -15.41 -8.82
CA TYR A 76 -8.62 -16.09 -7.55
C TYR A 76 -9.95 -16.37 -6.83
N HIS A 77 -10.90 -17.01 -7.51
CA HIS A 77 -12.17 -17.48 -6.92
C HIS A 77 -12.94 -16.38 -6.18
N MET A 78 -13.03 -15.19 -6.78
CA MET A 78 -13.69 -14.03 -6.17
C MET A 78 -13.09 -13.62 -4.83
N SER A 79 -11.80 -13.85 -4.62
CA SER A 79 -11.12 -13.45 -3.39
C SER A 79 -11.28 -11.95 -3.13
N PRO A 80 -11.70 -11.57 -1.91
CA PRO A 80 -11.90 -10.18 -1.55
C PRO A 80 -10.58 -9.40 -1.47
N MET A 81 -10.56 -8.21 -2.06
CA MET A 81 -9.44 -7.29 -2.09
C MET A 81 -9.92 -5.88 -1.68
N PRO A 82 -10.20 -5.65 -0.38
CA PRO A 82 -10.62 -4.35 0.11
C PRO A 82 -9.53 -3.31 -0.07
N HIS A 83 -9.92 -2.07 -0.36
CA HIS A 83 -9.04 -0.91 -0.51
C HIS A 83 -7.92 -1.13 -1.53
N SER A 84 -8.30 -1.61 -2.71
CA SER A 84 -7.38 -1.94 -3.79
C SER A 84 -6.83 -0.70 -4.48
N ILE A 85 -5.50 -0.63 -4.56
CA ILE A 85 -4.73 0.37 -5.30
C ILE A 85 -3.99 -0.38 -6.41
N PHE A 86 -4.56 -0.37 -7.61
CA PHE A 86 -3.95 -1.01 -8.78
C PHE A 86 -2.79 -0.16 -9.31
N PHE A 87 -1.70 -0.81 -9.69
CA PHE A 87 -0.49 -0.12 -10.16
C PHE A 87 0.15 -0.72 -11.43
N ALA A 88 -0.19 -1.95 -11.80
CA ALA A 88 0.24 -2.56 -13.07
C ALA A 88 -0.63 -3.75 -13.45
N GLY A 89 -1.28 -3.79 -14.62
CA GLY A 89 -1.81 -5.03 -15.24
C GLY A 89 -2.63 -5.98 -14.34
N GLY A 90 -3.33 -5.47 -13.31
CA GLY A 90 -4.08 -6.27 -12.32
C GLY A 90 -3.36 -6.52 -10.99
N TYR A 91 -2.09 -6.18 -10.86
CA TYR A 91 -1.37 -6.12 -9.58
C TYR A 91 -1.82 -4.90 -8.76
N ALA A 92 -2.10 -5.15 -7.49
CA ALA A 92 -2.58 -4.13 -6.55
C ALA A 92 -1.91 -4.22 -5.18
N ILE A 93 -1.93 -3.10 -4.47
CA ILE A 93 -1.81 -3.04 -3.00
C ILE A 93 -3.23 -3.12 -2.44
N HIS A 94 -3.51 -4.04 -1.52
CA HIS A 94 -4.86 -4.18 -0.95
C HIS A 94 -4.84 -4.80 0.46
N GLY A 95 -5.96 -4.69 1.17
CA GLY A 95 -6.17 -5.33 2.47
C GLY A 95 -6.38 -6.84 2.34
N THR A 96 -6.01 -7.60 3.37
CA THR A 96 -6.22 -9.06 3.43
C THR A 96 -6.83 -9.48 4.76
N TYR A 97 -7.69 -10.51 4.72
CA TYR A 97 -8.16 -11.18 5.93
C TYR A 97 -7.17 -12.22 6.46
N ALA A 98 -6.25 -12.71 5.61
CA ALA A 98 -5.15 -13.58 6.02
C ALA A 98 -4.02 -12.80 6.72
N THR A 99 -4.32 -12.13 7.83
CA THR A 99 -3.39 -11.25 8.56
C THR A 99 -2.21 -12.02 9.16
N GLY A 100 -2.38 -13.30 9.49
CA GLY A 100 -1.30 -14.19 9.97
C GLY A 100 -0.19 -14.49 8.95
N ASP A 101 -0.34 -14.05 7.70
CA ASP A 101 0.69 -14.12 6.65
C ASP A 101 1.50 -12.82 6.49
N LEU A 102 1.13 -11.73 7.18
CA LEU A 102 1.88 -10.48 7.06
C LEU A 102 3.31 -10.66 7.62
N GLY A 103 4.29 -10.09 6.92
CA GLY A 103 5.71 -10.31 7.17
C GLY A 103 6.28 -11.57 6.51
N ARG A 104 5.51 -12.27 5.65
CA ARG A 104 6.01 -13.36 4.79
C ARG A 104 5.42 -13.33 3.39
N PRO A 105 6.12 -13.85 2.37
CA PRO A 105 5.52 -14.03 1.05
C PRO A 105 4.48 -15.17 1.07
N ALA A 106 3.27 -14.88 0.64
CA ALA A 106 2.14 -15.82 0.59
C ALA A 106 1.05 -15.44 -0.45
N SER A 107 1.17 -14.29 -1.12
CA SER A 107 0.23 -13.87 -2.17
C SER A 107 0.58 -14.47 -3.54
N HIS A 108 -0.25 -14.19 -4.55
CA HIS A 108 0.00 -14.54 -5.96
C HIS A 108 0.63 -13.39 -6.78
N GLY A 109 1.08 -12.32 -6.14
CA GLY A 109 1.63 -11.16 -6.84
C GLY A 109 1.32 -9.83 -6.17
N CYS A 110 0.08 -9.66 -5.72
CA CYS A 110 -0.35 -8.44 -5.04
C CYS A 110 0.39 -8.22 -3.72
N VAL A 111 0.44 -6.96 -3.28
CA VAL A 111 1.03 -6.57 -2.00
C VAL A 111 -0.09 -6.47 -0.98
N ARG A 112 -0.13 -7.40 -0.03
CA ARG A 112 -1.19 -7.47 0.98
C ARG A 112 -0.81 -6.66 2.22
N LEU A 113 -1.78 -5.93 2.76
CA LEU A 113 -1.70 -5.16 4.00
C LEU A 113 -2.76 -5.62 5.00
N ALA A 114 -2.55 -5.28 6.27
CA ALA A 114 -3.63 -5.33 7.25
C ALA A 114 -4.80 -4.43 6.80
N PRO A 115 -6.07 -4.81 7.05
CA PRO A 115 -7.23 -4.05 6.57
C PRO A 115 -7.20 -2.56 6.94
N GLY A 116 -6.87 -2.22 8.19
CA GLY A 116 -6.77 -0.83 8.64
C GLY A 116 -5.69 -0.03 7.92
N ASN A 117 -4.51 -0.64 7.70
CA ASN A 117 -3.41 0.00 6.96
C ASN A 117 -3.78 0.21 5.48
N ALA A 118 -4.47 -0.76 4.87
CA ALA A 118 -4.96 -0.62 3.50
C ALA A 118 -5.98 0.51 3.36
N ALA A 119 -6.92 0.63 4.30
CA ALA A 119 -7.89 1.72 4.32
C ALA A 119 -7.24 3.09 4.46
N LEU A 120 -6.28 3.22 5.39
CA LEU A 120 -5.51 4.45 5.58
C LEU A 120 -4.71 4.82 4.33
N LEU A 121 -3.98 3.86 3.77
CA LEU A 121 -3.22 4.08 2.54
C LEU A 121 -4.13 4.52 1.40
N PHE A 122 -5.26 3.84 1.22
CA PHE A 122 -6.22 4.17 0.18
C PHE A 122 -6.73 5.60 0.31
N ALA A 123 -7.03 6.06 1.53
CA ALA A 123 -7.46 7.44 1.77
C ALA A 123 -6.37 8.45 1.38
N LEU A 124 -5.12 8.21 1.79
CA LEU A 124 -3.98 9.06 1.44
C LEU A 124 -3.79 9.12 -0.09
N VAL A 125 -3.78 7.97 -0.75
CA VAL A 125 -3.58 7.86 -2.20
C VAL A 125 -4.76 8.46 -2.98
N LYS A 126 -6.00 8.36 -2.47
CA LYS A 126 -7.16 8.99 -3.11
C LYS A 126 -7.05 10.52 -3.14
N GLY A 127 -6.48 11.13 -2.10
CA GLY A 127 -6.32 12.58 -2.03
C GLY A 127 -5.12 13.11 -2.83
N GLN A 128 -4.02 12.37 -2.87
CA GLN A 128 -2.71 12.89 -3.31
C GLN A 128 -2.11 12.13 -4.50
N GLY A 129 -2.71 11.01 -4.90
CA GLY A 129 -2.05 10.02 -5.75
C GLY A 129 -0.86 9.34 -5.04
N ALA A 130 -0.15 8.48 -5.77
CA ALA A 130 1.01 7.79 -5.23
C ALA A 130 2.14 7.58 -6.25
N ASP A 131 3.36 7.58 -5.71
CA ASP A 131 4.56 7.00 -6.32
C ASP A 131 4.93 5.73 -5.59
N ILE A 132 4.94 4.61 -6.31
CA ILE A 132 5.18 3.29 -5.76
C ILE A 132 6.52 2.78 -6.27
N LYS A 133 7.44 2.45 -5.36
CA LYS A 133 8.70 1.78 -5.67
C LYS A 133 8.67 0.37 -5.10
N ILE A 134 8.94 -0.63 -5.93
CA ILE A 134 9.03 -2.04 -5.52
C ILE A 134 10.44 -2.55 -5.81
N ARG A 135 11.15 -2.96 -4.76
CA ARG A 135 12.57 -3.36 -4.80
C ARG A 135 12.84 -4.61 -3.95
N GLY A 136 14.08 -5.10 -4.02
CA GLY A 136 14.48 -6.33 -3.33
C GLY A 136 13.98 -7.59 -4.02
N SER A 137 14.07 -8.72 -3.33
CA SER A 137 13.66 -10.04 -3.82
C SER A 137 12.96 -10.79 -2.70
N ALA A 138 12.00 -11.69 -3.01
CA ALA A 138 11.39 -12.49 -1.97
C ALA A 138 12.48 -13.26 -1.17
N PRO A 139 12.45 -13.24 0.17
CA PRO A 139 13.54 -13.77 0.98
C PRO A 139 13.73 -15.27 0.75
N VAL A 140 15.00 -15.71 0.77
CA VAL A 140 15.45 -17.07 0.39
C VAL A 140 14.72 -18.19 1.16
N TYR A 141 14.23 -17.92 2.38
CA TYR A 141 13.42 -18.88 3.15
C TYR A 141 12.07 -19.22 2.50
N ALA A 142 11.55 -18.36 1.61
CA ALA A 142 10.34 -18.64 0.83
C ALA A 142 10.65 -19.51 -0.40
N ALA A 143 11.87 -19.47 -0.91
CA ALA A 143 12.30 -20.30 -2.04
C ALA A 143 12.49 -21.77 -1.64
N ARG A 144 12.93 -22.06 -0.40
CA ARG A 144 13.22 -23.43 0.07
C ARG A 144 12.03 -24.19 0.67
N ARG A 145 10.88 -23.55 0.88
CA ARG A 145 9.72 -24.17 1.57
C ARG A 145 8.91 -25.15 0.71
N GLY A 146 9.40 -25.50 -0.48
CA GLY A 146 8.88 -26.58 -1.31
C GLY A 146 9.25 -27.98 -0.83
N GLU A 147 10.23 -28.11 0.09
CA GLU A 147 10.64 -29.38 0.67
C GLU A 147 10.53 -29.31 2.20
N GLY A 148 9.88 -30.32 2.79
CA GLY A 148 9.37 -30.27 4.16
C GLY A 148 10.42 -30.08 5.27
N GLY A 149 9.99 -29.45 6.37
CA GLY A 149 10.70 -29.57 7.65
C GLY A 149 10.62 -28.36 8.61
N ARG A 150 10.04 -28.59 9.80
CA ARG A 150 10.31 -27.97 11.11
C ARG A 150 10.04 -26.46 11.26
N HIS A 151 8.81 -26.09 11.68
CA HIS A 151 8.39 -24.68 11.86
C HIS A 151 7.48 -24.43 13.08
N ALA A 152 7.89 -24.82 14.28
CA ALA A 152 7.22 -24.34 15.51
C ALA A 152 7.87 -23.05 16.04
N GLN A 153 9.19 -23.06 16.24
CA GLN A 153 9.92 -21.95 16.87
C GLN A 153 9.93 -20.65 16.04
N SER A 154 10.17 -20.74 14.73
CA SER A 154 10.15 -19.56 13.85
C SER A 154 8.75 -18.94 13.70
N ARG A 155 7.67 -19.69 14.00
CA ARG A 155 6.31 -19.15 14.00
C ARG A 155 6.07 -18.30 15.24
N HIS A 156 6.55 -18.75 16.41
CA HIS A 156 6.44 -18.01 17.66
C HIS A 156 7.20 -16.68 17.64
N ASP A 157 8.45 -16.67 17.16
CA ASP A 157 9.24 -15.44 17.14
C ASP A 157 8.65 -14.40 16.17
N ARG A 158 8.04 -14.86 15.06
CA ARG A 158 7.37 -13.98 14.10
C ARG A 158 6.02 -13.48 14.57
N ALA A 159 5.25 -14.34 15.24
CA ALA A 159 4.03 -13.93 15.94
C ALA A 159 4.35 -12.86 16.98
N LYS A 160 5.47 -13.00 17.72
CA LYS A 160 5.93 -11.97 18.66
C LYS A 160 6.30 -10.65 17.99
N VAL A 161 6.91 -10.67 16.79
CA VAL A 161 7.21 -9.43 16.05
C VAL A 161 5.93 -8.76 15.53
N ALA A 162 4.97 -9.53 15.02
CA ALA A 162 3.67 -9.01 14.59
C ALA A 162 2.87 -8.49 15.80
N GLU A 163 2.85 -9.22 16.91
CA GLU A 163 2.21 -8.83 18.17
C GLU A 163 2.83 -7.55 18.73
N ALA A 164 4.17 -7.47 18.80
CA ALA A 164 4.90 -6.28 19.21
C ALA A 164 4.58 -5.08 18.31
N TYR A 165 4.46 -5.31 16.99
CA TYR A 165 4.11 -4.29 16.03
C TYR A 165 2.72 -3.69 16.29
N TYR A 166 1.71 -4.53 16.57
CA TYR A 166 0.37 -4.07 16.92
C TYR A 166 0.26 -3.53 18.35
N SER A 167 1.10 -3.98 19.30
CA SER A 167 1.02 -3.58 20.72
C SER A 167 1.76 -2.28 21.06
N THR A 168 2.90 -1.96 20.42
CA THR A 168 3.72 -0.78 20.79
C THR A 168 3.48 0.48 19.97
N ARG A 169 2.88 0.39 18.78
CA ARG A 169 2.62 1.57 17.91
C ARG A 169 1.16 1.69 17.45
N GLY A 170 0.31 0.80 17.95
CA GLY A 170 -1.10 0.66 17.54
C GLY A 170 -2.03 1.79 18.02
N PHE A 171 -1.66 2.64 18.98
CA PHE A 171 -2.66 3.49 19.66
C PHE A 171 -3.40 4.50 18.75
N ARG A 172 -2.80 4.94 17.63
CA ARG A 172 -3.44 5.85 16.66
C ARG A 172 -4.12 5.11 15.51
N ALA A 173 -3.65 3.91 15.17
CA ALA A 173 -4.30 3.03 14.19
C ALA A 173 -5.52 2.32 14.79
N GLN A 174 -5.46 1.94 16.07
CA GLN A 174 -6.53 1.32 16.84
C GLN A 174 -7.74 2.24 16.96
N ARG A 175 -7.57 3.54 17.24
CA ARG A 175 -8.71 4.49 17.31
C ARG A 175 -9.45 4.63 15.98
N ILE A 176 -8.73 4.52 14.86
CA ILE A 176 -9.34 4.45 13.52
C ILE A 176 -9.99 3.06 13.36
N MET A 177 -9.32 1.96 13.71
CA MET A 177 -9.90 0.62 13.63
C MET A 177 -11.15 0.44 14.52
N ASP A 178 -11.21 1.01 15.71
CA ASP A 178 -12.32 0.95 16.68
C ASP A 178 -13.50 1.82 16.21
N SER A 179 -13.21 3.01 15.65
CA SER A 179 -14.22 3.84 14.97
C SER A 179 -14.79 3.12 13.74
N TRP A 180 -13.98 2.35 13.00
CA TRP A 180 -14.44 1.64 11.81
C TRP A 180 -15.08 0.27 12.11
N MET A 181 -14.66 -0.43 13.17
CA MET A 181 -15.32 -1.66 13.64
C MET A 181 -16.61 -1.38 14.43
N GLY A 182 -16.76 -0.17 14.98
CA GLY A 182 -17.99 0.26 15.69
C GLY A 182 -19.11 0.82 14.79
N HIS A 183 -18.80 1.24 13.55
CA HIS A 183 -19.79 1.86 12.64
C HIS A 183 -20.14 1.03 11.39
N ASN A 184 -19.54 -0.15 11.22
CA ASN A 184 -19.95 -1.09 10.16
C ASN A 184 -20.65 -2.27 10.84
N GLU A 185 -21.94 -2.05 11.06
CA GLU A 185 -22.97 -3.06 11.30
C GLU A 185 -22.66 -4.30 10.45
N TRP A 186 -22.42 -5.41 11.14
CA TRP A 186 -22.14 -6.72 10.57
C TRP A 186 -23.42 -7.31 9.96
N ASP A 187 -23.93 -6.68 8.92
CA ASP A 187 -25.04 -7.24 8.15
C ASP A 187 -24.50 -8.24 7.15
N GLY A 188 -24.47 -9.49 7.63
CA GLY A 188 -24.82 -10.69 6.86
C GLY A 188 -24.14 -10.87 5.51
N TRP A 189 -23.04 -11.62 5.49
CA TRP A 189 -22.57 -12.26 4.26
C TRP A 189 -22.15 -13.69 4.59
N ASN A 190 -23.11 -14.60 4.36
CA ASN A 190 -22.94 -16.07 4.31
C ASN A 190 -21.75 -16.48 3.44
#